data_AF-A0AAE8L700-F1
#
_entry.id   AF-A0AAE8L700-F1
#
_cell.length_a   1.000
_cell.length_b   1.000
_cell.length_c   1.000
_cell.angle_alpha   90.00
_cell.angle_beta   90.00
_cell.angle_gamma   90.00
#
_symmetry.space_group_name_H-M   'P 1'
#
loop_
_entity.id
_entity.type
_entity.pdbx_description
1 polymer ?
#
loop_
_entity_poly.entity_id
_entity_poly.type
_entity_poly.pdbx_seq_one_letter_code
_entity_poly.pdbx_strand_id
1 'polypeptide(L)'
;MGRDWTQTIPGASFKGFPFHVEDEGTDGAGRLVALHGYAKAETHGTEDMGRKARTFRVAAYIVGDDADVRAQAFIERCSTPGPGLLVLPITPSQMVRCVGCATNNRKTEMGKVALDLKFLELGSEAGGPPAIPLGDRIAQGLLDDLADTVADAISAFVPDELAGLLPF
;
A
#
# COMPACT_ATOMS: atom_id res chain seq x y z
N MET A 1 22.55 19.21 -3.46
CA MET A 1 22.27 20.10 -2.30
C MET A 1 21.56 19.27 -1.24
N GLY A 2 22.15 19.14 -0.05
CA GLY A 2 21.52 18.48 1.10
C GLY A 2 20.46 19.37 1.73
N ARG A 3 19.58 18.79 2.55
CA ARG A 3 18.53 19.52 3.26
C ARG A 3 19.15 20.40 4.35
N ASP A 4 18.77 21.68 4.40
CA ASP A 4 19.07 22.54 5.55
C ASP A 4 18.04 22.26 6.65
N TRP A 5 18.45 21.44 7.62
CA TRP A 5 17.63 20.99 8.72
C TRP A 5 17.20 22.11 9.66
N THR A 6 17.92 23.22 9.72
CA THR A 6 17.57 24.31 10.64
C THR A 6 16.46 25.21 10.11
N GLN A 7 16.31 25.28 8.78
CA GLN A 7 15.36 26.18 8.12
C GLN A 7 14.20 25.46 7.43
N THR A 8 14.27 24.13 7.24
CA THR A 8 13.34 23.39 6.37
C THR A 8 12.57 22.26 7.09
N ILE A 9 12.39 22.36 8.41
CA ILE A 9 11.58 21.39 9.15
C ILE A 9 10.14 21.90 9.19
N PRO A 10 9.19 21.25 8.48
CA PRO A 10 7.79 21.60 8.58
C PRO A 10 7.24 21.22 9.97
N GLY A 11 6.24 21.96 10.43
CA GLY A 11 5.45 21.56 11.59
C GLY A 11 4.71 20.24 11.32
N ALA A 12 4.71 19.34 12.30
CA ALA A 12 4.03 18.06 12.13
C ALA A 12 2.52 18.23 12.14
N SER A 13 1.82 17.52 11.26
CA SER A 13 0.36 17.53 11.23
C SER A 13 -0.23 16.27 10.61
N PHE A 14 -1.46 15.95 11.02
CA PHE A 14 -2.24 14.86 10.44
C PHE A 14 -3.66 15.34 10.16
N LYS A 15 -4.14 15.18 8.91
CA LYS A 15 -5.43 15.75 8.46
C LYS A 15 -5.54 17.24 8.81
N GLY A 16 -4.43 17.98 8.71
CA GLY A 16 -4.32 19.39 9.07
C GLY A 16 -4.33 19.70 10.57
N PHE A 17 -4.43 18.71 11.46
CA PHE A 17 -4.32 18.93 12.90
C PHE A 17 -2.84 18.99 13.31
N PRO A 18 -2.36 20.11 13.88
CA PRO A 18 -0.94 20.25 14.24
C PRO A 18 -0.61 19.57 15.57
N PHE A 19 0.56 18.95 15.64
CA PHE A 19 1.13 18.36 16.85
C PHE A 19 2.66 18.49 16.86
N HIS A 20 3.30 18.17 17.99
CA HIS A 20 4.76 18.12 18.09
C HIS A 20 5.26 16.68 18.08
N VAL A 21 6.49 16.48 17.63
CA VAL A 21 7.13 15.15 17.48
C VAL A 21 8.36 15.09 18.37
N GLU A 22 8.49 14.02 19.15
CA GLU A 22 9.72 13.67 19.89
C GLU A 22 10.54 12.65 19.11
N ASP A 23 9.87 11.65 18.55
CA ASP A 23 10.50 10.59 17.78
C ASP A 23 9.62 10.21 16.59
N GLU A 24 10.23 9.98 15.44
CA GLU A 24 9.56 9.47 14.25
C GLU A 24 10.42 8.42 13.55
N GLY A 25 9.76 7.35 13.11
CA GLY A 25 10.43 6.24 12.48
C GLY A 25 9.55 5.48 11.50
N THR A 26 10.20 4.85 10.52
CA THR A 26 9.57 3.83 9.68
C THR A 26 9.69 2.49 10.40
N ASP A 27 8.59 2.02 10.99
CA ASP A 27 8.52 0.77 11.76
C ASP A 27 8.46 -0.46 10.83
N GLY A 28 7.89 -0.29 9.64
CA GLY A 28 7.76 -1.35 8.65
C GLY A 28 8.11 -0.85 7.26
N ALA A 29 9.11 -1.47 6.65
CA ALA A 29 9.47 -1.30 5.24
C ALA A 29 10.11 -2.59 4.70
N GLY A 30 10.22 -2.71 3.39
CA GLY A 30 10.85 -3.85 2.71
C GLY A 30 9.87 -4.63 1.85
N ARG A 31 10.15 -5.92 1.68
CA ARG A 31 9.33 -6.84 0.88
C ARG A 31 8.61 -7.85 1.75
N LEU A 32 7.43 -8.25 1.32
CA LEU A 32 6.69 -9.35 1.92
C LEU A 32 7.30 -10.65 1.39
N VAL A 33 7.89 -11.45 2.27
CA VAL A 33 8.58 -12.68 1.87
C VAL A 33 7.94 -13.86 2.59
N ALA A 34 7.48 -14.86 1.83
CA ALA A 34 7.02 -16.13 2.36
C ALA A 34 8.24 -17.03 2.63
N LEU A 35 8.32 -17.58 3.84
CA LEU A 35 9.39 -18.49 4.26
C LEU A 35 8.87 -19.94 4.22
N HIS A 36 9.52 -20.79 3.44
CA HIS A 36 9.18 -22.20 3.28
C HIS A 36 10.23 -23.07 3.98
N GLY A 37 9.85 -23.68 5.10
CA GLY A 37 10.68 -24.63 5.82
C GLY A 37 10.49 -26.07 5.34
N TYR A 38 11.58 -26.81 5.24
CA TYR A 38 11.57 -28.23 4.88
C TYR A 38 12.05 -29.06 6.07
N ALA A 39 11.36 -30.16 6.37
CA ALA A 39 11.69 -31.01 7.52
C ALA A 39 13.12 -31.56 7.41
N LYS A 40 13.91 -31.39 8.48
CA LYS A 40 15.33 -31.79 8.57
C LYS A 40 16.28 -31.10 7.59
N ALA A 41 15.85 -30.03 6.91
CA ALA A 41 16.73 -29.24 6.08
C ALA A 41 17.35 -28.09 6.91
N GLU A 42 18.65 -27.86 6.74
CA GLU A 42 19.34 -26.68 7.27
C GLU A 42 19.13 -25.44 6.38
N THR A 43 18.57 -25.63 5.18
CA THR A 43 18.30 -24.58 4.19
C THR A 43 16.80 -24.41 3.98
N HIS A 44 16.38 -23.18 3.68
CA HIS A 44 14.97 -22.79 3.56
C HIS A 44 14.72 -22.11 2.21
N GLY A 45 13.51 -22.28 1.68
CA GLY A 45 13.05 -21.55 0.50
C GLY A 45 12.45 -20.19 0.89
N THR A 46 12.62 -19.18 0.05
CA THR A 46 11.96 -17.87 0.23
C THR A 46 11.28 -17.43 -1.05
N GLU A 47 10.03 -17.01 -0.96
CA GLU A 47 9.29 -16.47 -2.10
C GLU A 47 8.93 -15.01 -1.86
N ASP A 48 9.16 -14.15 -2.85
CA ASP A 48 8.87 -12.72 -2.78
C ASP A 48 7.43 -12.42 -3.19
N MET A 49 6.61 -12.05 -2.22
CA MET A 49 5.20 -11.69 -2.37
C MET A 49 4.99 -10.19 -2.63
N GLY A 50 6.05 -9.45 -2.95
CA GLY A 50 6.00 -8.05 -3.34
C GLY A 50 6.32 -7.07 -2.22
N ARG A 51 5.85 -5.83 -2.32
CA ARG A 51 6.21 -4.75 -1.39
C ARG A 51 5.38 -4.83 -0.10
N LYS A 52 6.05 -4.81 1.05
CA LYS A 52 5.37 -4.72 2.35
C LYS A 52 4.77 -3.32 2.51
N ALA A 53 3.54 -3.26 3.03
CA ALA A 53 2.92 -1.99 3.37
C ALA A 53 3.77 -1.25 4.40
N ARG A 54 4.12 0.00 4.11
CA ARG A 54 4.91 0.81 5.04
C ARG A 54 4.07 1.23 6.24
N THR A 55 4.68 1.09 7.41
CA THR A 55 4.12 1.58 8.67
C THR A 55 5.07 2.57 9.32
N PHE A 56 4.48 3.59 9.94
CA PHE A 56 5.20 4.67 10.60
C PHE A 56 4.80 4.69 12.06
N ARG A 57 5.79 4.84 12.93
CA ARG A 57 5.60 5.03 14.37
C ARG A 57 6.06 6.44 14.70
N VAL A 58 5.24 7.17 15.45
CA VAL A 58 5.54 8.54 15.85
C VAL A 58 5.22 8.68 17.34
N ALA A 59 6.22 9.07 18.13
CA ALA A 59 6.02 9.57 19.48
C ALA A 59 5.75 11.08 19.37
N ALA A 60 4.49 11.45 19.54
CA ALA A 60 4.01 12.81 19.40
C ALA A 60 3.57 13.37 20.75
N TYR A 61 3.37 14.68 20.81
CA TYR A 61 2.82 15.33 21.98
C TYR A 61 2.09 16.62 21.63
N ILE A 62 1.18 17.01 22.50
CA ILE A 62 0.46 18.27 22.46
C ILE A 62 0.76 19.01 23.77
N VAL A 63 1.08 20.29 23.66
CA VAL A 63 1.34 21.17 24.81
C VAL A 63 0.37 22.34 24.83
N GLY A 64 0.10 22.84 26.02
CA GLY A 64 -0.78 23.99 26.25
C GLY A 64 -1.71 23.77 27.43
N ASP A 65 -2.41 24.84 27.82
CA ASP A 65 -3.41 24.78 28.90
C ASP A 65 -4.64 23.95 28.51
N ASP A 66 -4.88 23.78 27.21
CA ASP A 66 -5.95 22.98 26.60
C ASP A 66 -5.43 21.65 26.00
N ALA A 67 -4.23 21.21 26.40
CA ALA A 67 -3.57 20.04 25.79
C ALA A 67 -4.40 18.75 25.92
N ASP A 68 -5.13 18.58 27.02
CA ASP A 68 -6.03 17.45 27.26
C ASP A 68 -7.21 17.44 26.28
N VAL A 69 -7.89 18.57 26.12
CA VAL A 69 -9.02 18.73 25.20
C VAL A 69 -8.54 18.55 23.75
N ARG A 70 -7.40 19.16 23.39
CA ARG A 70 -6.81 19.02 22.05
C ARG A 70 -6.34 17.61 21.76
N ALA A 71 -5.79 16.89 22.74
CA ALA A 71 -5.40 15.50 22.57
C ALA A 71 -6.61 14.60 22.35
N GLN A 72 -7.70 14.81 23.08
CA GLN A 72 -8.94 14.07 22.82
C GLN A 72 -9.48 14.36 21.42
N ALA A 73 -9.49 15.63 20.99
CA ALA A 73 -9.89 16.00 19.64
C ALA A 73 -8.99 15.36 18.55
N PHE A 74 -7.69 15.20 18.83
CA PHE A 74 -6.77 14.50 17.94
C PHE A 74 -7.06 12.99 17.87
N ILE A 75 -7.36 12.35 19.00
CA ILE A 75 -7.77 10.94 19.03
C ILE A 75 -9.03 10.73 18.20
N GLU A 76 -10.04 11.60 18.34
CA GLU A 76 -11.25 11.56 17.50
C GLU A 76 -10.91 11.79 16.03
N ARG A 77 -9.97 12.70 15.72
CA ARG A 77 -9.50 12.94 14.34
C ARG A 77 -8.84 11.69 13.75
N CYS A 78 -8.05 10.97 14.53
CA CYS A 78 -7.46 9.69 14.14
C CYS A 78 -8.51 8.62 13.82
N SER A 79 -9.66 8.66 14.50
CA SER A 79 -10.80 7.75 14.29
C SER A 79 -11.71 8.16 13.11
N THR A 80 -11.49 9.33 12.49
CA THR A 80 -12.30 9.73 11.32
C THR A 80 -12.02 8.84 10.10
N PRO A 81 -13.06 8.49 9.32
CA PRO A 81 -12.89 7.64 8.15
C PRO A 81 -11.98 8.27 7.10
N GLY A 82 -11.41 7.41 6.25
CA GLY A 82 -10.59 7.80 5.11
C GLY A 82 -9.13 8.16 5.45
N PRO A 83 -8.26 8.17 4.43
CA PRO A 83 -6.87 8.55 4.58
C PRO A 83 -6.73 10.05 4.88
N GLY A 84 -5.58 10.43 5.42
CA GLY A 84 -5.21 11.82 5.66
C GLY A 84 -3.77 12.07 5.29
N LEU A 85 -3.47 13.33 4.95
CA LEU A 85 -2.09 13.76 4.79
C LEU A 85 -1.40 13.76 6.15
N LEU A 86 -0.30 13.02 6.24
CA LEU A 86 0.65 13.07 7.34
C LEU A 86 1.86 13.90 6.90
N VAL A 87 2.15 14.95 7.66
CA VAL A 87 3.34 15.78 7.51
C VAL A 87 4.19 15.57 8.75
N LEU A 88 5.45 15.23 8.53
CA LEU A 88 6.44 14.97 9.56
C LEU A 88 7.71 15.79 9.32
N PRO A 89 8.44 16.16 10.38
CA PRO A 89 9.72 16.86 10.29
C PRO A 89 10.74 16.26 9.30
N ILE A 90 11.04 14.97 9.43
CA ILE A 90 12.14 14.30 8.71
C ILE A 90 11.56 13.48 7.55
N THR A 91 10.53 12.70 7.84
CA THR A 91 9.86 11.78 6.92
C THR A 91 9.07 12.57 5.86
N PRO A 92 9.12 12.18 4.57
CA PRO A 92 8.36 12.86 3.53
C PRO A 92 6.85 12.78 3.79
N SER A 93 6.13 13.82 3.39
CA SER A 93 4.67 13.88 3.52
C SER A 93 3.99 12.83 2.63
N GLN A 94 2.97 12.18 3.14
CA GLN A 94 2.31 11.06 2.46
C GLN A 94 0.88 10.86 2.96
N MET A 95 0.06 10.23 2.12
CA MET A 95 -1.30 9.83 2.48
C MET A 95 -1.25 8.54 3.30
N VAL A 96 -1.81 8.59 4.51
CA VAL A 96 -1.80 7.47 5.45
C VAL A 96 -3.16 7.30 6.12
N ARG A 97 -3.38 6.15 6.74
CA ARG A 97 -4.46 5.88 7.68
C ARG A 97 -3.88 5.81 9.08
N CYS A 98 -4.55 6.42 10.04
CA CYS A 98 -4.22 6.20 11.45
C CYS A 98 -4.75 4.82 11.85
N VAL A 99 -3.85 3.92 12.27
CA VAL A 99 -4.18 2.56 12.70
C VAL A 99 -4.00 2.36 14.20
N GLY A 100 -3.35 3.31 14.88
CA GLY A 100 -3.25 3.32 16.33
C GLY A 100 -2.96 4.72 16.84
N CYS A 101 -3.67 5.11 17.90
CA CYS A 101 -3.48 6.36 18.62
C CYS A 101 -3.70 6.07 20.10
N ALA A 102 -2.65 6.14 20.91
CA ALA A 102 -2.71 5.88 22.34
C ALA A 102 -2.07 7.02 23.12
N THR A 103 -2.52 7.28 24.34
CA THR A 103 -1.90 8.26 25.24
C THR A 103 -0.82 7.60 26.08
N ASN A 104 0.34 8.24 26.21
CA ASN A 104 1.49 7.77 26.99
C ASN A 104 1.97 8.83 27.98
N ASN A 105 1.03 9.35 28.78
CA ASN A 105 1.29 10.48 29.66
C ASN A 105 2.15 10.09 30.87
N ARG A 106 3.08 10.98 31.22
CA ARG A 106 3.88 10.86 32.44
C ARG A 106 3.44 11.92 33.45
N LYS A 107 3.19 11.50 34.69
CA LYS A 107 2.77 12.41 35.77
C LYS A 107 3.76 13.56 36.02
N THR A 108 5.04 13.36 35.68
CA THR A 108 6.10 14.35 35.82
C THR A 108 6.07 15.45 34.76
N GLU A 109 5.36 15.24 33.65
CA GLU A 109 5.32 16.15 32.50
C GLU A 109 3.95 16.85 32.44
N MET A 110 3.74 17.85 33.32
CA MET A 110 2.50 18.62 33.35
C MET A 110 2.39 19.57 32.15
N GLY A 111 1.17 19.80 31.66
CA GLY A 111 0.91 20.65 30.49
C GLY A 111 1.28 20.03 29.14
N LYS A 112 1.65 18.74 29.15
CA LYS A 112 1.98 17.94 27.96
C LYS A 112 1.14 16.66 27.97
N VAL A 113 0.51 16.36 26.84
CA VAL A 113 -0.13 15.07 26.58
C VAL A 113 0.68 14.35 25.51
N ALA A 114 1.29 13.22 25.89
CA ALA A 114 2.09 12.40 25.00
C ALA A 114 1.21 11.35 24.31
N LEU A 115 1.52 11.10 23.04
CA LEU A 115 0.75 10.27 22.13
C LEU A 115 1.68 9.30 21.38
N ASP A 116 1.34 8.02 21.41
CA ASP A 116 1.97 6.99 20.58
C ASP A 116 1.09 6.75 19.35
N LEU A 117 1.60 7.14 18.19
CA LEU A 117 0.87 7.10 16.92
C LEU A 117 1.43 6.03 16.00
N LYS A 118 0.53 5.33 15.33
CA LYS A 118 0.84 4.35 14.29
C LYS A 118 0.05 4.68 13.03
N PHE A 119 0.78 4.89 11.94
CA PHE A 119 0.21 5.17 10.63
C PHE A 119 0.55 4.05 9.64
N LEU A 120 -0.38 3.76 8.75
CA LEU A 120 -0.24 2.82 7.65
C LEU A 120 -0.34 3.59 6.34
N GLU A 121 0.58 3.36 5.40
CA GLU A 121 0.50 3.99 4.08
C GLU A 121 -0.81 3.65 3.35
N LEU A 122 -1.27 4.56 2.50
CA LEU A 122 -2.43 4.31 1.65
C LEU A 122 -2.11 3.27 0.57
N GLY A 123 -2.85 2.16 0.57
CA GLY A 123 -2.87 1.20 -0.55
C GLY A 123 -3.78 1.67 -1.69
N SER A 124 -3.78 0.92 -2.80
CA SER A 124 -4.71 1.13 -3.92
C SER A 124 -6.18 1.03 -3.47
N GLU A 125 -7.03 1.94 -3.93
CA GLU A 125 -8.47 1.94 -3.62
C GLU A 125 -9.19 0.67 -4.11
N ALA A 126 -8.67 0.05 -5.18
CA ALA A 126 -9.28 -1.16 -5.75
C ALA A 126 -8.97 -2.44 -4.97
N GLY A 127 -8.00 -2.41 -4.04
CA GLY A 127 -7.64 -3.52 -3.14
C GLY A 127 -7.76 -4.92 -3.76
N GLY A 128 -6.68 -5.48 -4.28
CA GLY A 128 -6.71 -6.82 -4.88
C GLY A 128 -5.33 -7.36 -5.18
N PRO A 129 -5.22 -8.64 -5.57
CA PRO A 129 -3.99 -9.16 -6.14
C PRO A 129 -3.56 -8.26 -7.31
N PRO A 130 -2.25 -8.17 -7.61
CA PRO A 130 -1.80 -7.44 -8.79
C PRO A 130 -2.55 -7.96 -10.02
N ALA A 131 -2.87 -7.07 -10.95
CA ALA A 131 -3.47 -7.47 -12.22
C ALA A 131 -2.51 -8.45 -12.90
N ILE A 132 -2.85 -9.73 -12.85
CA ILE A 132 -2.18 -10.74 -13.68
C ILE A 132 -2.67 -10.45 -15.10
N PRO A 133 -1.79 -10.27 -16.09
CA PRO A 133 -2.18 -10.12 -17.49
C PRO A 133 -2.76 -11.45 -17.99
N LEU A 134 -3.99 -11.74 -17.60
CA LEU A 134 -4.78 -12.84 -18.11
C LEU A 134 -5.31 -12.51 -19.53
N GLY A 135 -5.30 -11.22 -19.88
CA GLY A 135 -5.70 -10.69 -21.18
C GLY A 135 -4.96 -11.35 -22.35
N ASP A 136 -3.67 -11.63 -22.22
CA ASP A 136 -2.91 -12.31 -23.28
C ASP A 136 -3.40 -13.75 -23.51
N ARG A 137 -3.85 -14.45 -22.45
CA ARG A 137 -4.35 -15.84 -22.58
C ARG A 137 -5.80 -15.91 -23.04
N ILE A 138 -6.64 -14.96 -22.63
CA ILE A 138 -8.03 -14.86 -23.11
C ILE A 138 -8.04 -14.41 -24.58
N ALA A 139 -7.22 -13.42 -24.95
CA ALA A 139 -7.09 -12.97 -26.33
C ALA A 139 -6.56 -14.08 -27.25
N GLN A 140 -5.59 -14.89 -26.79
CA GLN A 140 -5.14 -16.07 -27.53
C GLN A 140 -6.27 -17.08 -27.74
N GLY A 141 -7.00 -17.46 -26.68
CA GLY A 141 -8.11 -18.41 -26.82
C GLY A 141 -9.23 -17.93 -27.75
N LEU A 142 -9.58 -16.64 -27.70
CA LEU A 142 -10.59 -16.05 -28.60
C LEU A 142 -10.11 -15.95 -30.06
N LEU A 143 -8.81 -15.77 -30.29
CA LEU A 143 -8.22 -15.77 -31.63
C LEU A 143 -8.14 -17.19 -32.20
N ASP A 144 -7.82 -18.18 -31.36
CA ASP A 144 -7.77 -19.59 -31.76
C ASP A 144 -9.19 -20.09 -32.14
N ASP A 145 -10.20 -19.80 -31.33
CA ASP A 145 -11.60 -20.14 -31.63
C ASP A 145 -12.12 -19.46 -32.91
N LEU A 146 -11.70 -18.21 -33.16
CA LEU A 146 -12.05 -17.49 -34.39
C LEU A 146 -11.39 -18.14 -35.61
N ALA A 147 -10.14 -18.59 -35.48
CA ALA A 147 -9.42 -19.28 -36.55
C ALA A 147 -10.10 -20.60 -36.92
N ASP A 148 -10.52 -21.39 -35.92
CA ASP A 148 -11.23 -22.65 -36.14
C ASP A 148 -12.61 -22.42 -36.79
N THR A 149 -13.35 -21.41 -36.34
CA THR A 149 -14.66 -21.07 -36.93
C THR A 149 -14.53 -20.61 -38.39
N VAL A 150 -13.48 -19.86 -38.72
CA VAL A 150 -13.17 -19.43 -40.09
C VAL A 150 -12.74 -20.61 -40.95
N ALA A 151 -11.92 -21.52 -40.42
CA ALA A 151 -11.50 -22.73 -41.12
C ALA A 151 -12.69 -23.63 -41.45
N ASP A 152 -13.60 -23.84 -40.49
CA ASP A 152 -14.84 -24.61 -40.71
C ASP A 152 -15.77 -23.93 -41.72
N ALA A 153 -15.90 -22.60 -41.67
CA ALA A 153 -16.71 -21.84 -42.62
C ALA A 153 -16.14 -21.90 -44.05
N ILE A 154 -14.81 -21.84 -44.20
CA ILE A 154 -14.15 -21.97 -45.51
C ILE A 154 -14.29 -23.41 -46.02
N SER A 155 -14.11 -24.42 -45.17
CA SER A 155 -14.28 -25.84 -45.54
C SER A 155 -15.71 -26.15 -45.97
N ALA A 156 -16.71 -25.56 -45.29
CA ALA A 156 -18.12 -25.69 -45.68
C ALA A 156 -18.46 -24.98 -46.99
N PHE A 157 -17.68 -23.98 -47.41
CA PHE A 157 -17.90 -23.20 -48.63
C PHE A 157 -17.05 -23.65 -49.83
N VAL A 158 -16.03 -24.47 -49.61
CA VAL A 158 -15.26 -25.12 -50.67
C VAL A 158 -15.88 -26.50 -50.89
N PRO A 159 -16.77 -26.68 -51.88
CA PRO A 159 -17.28 -28.00 -52.22
C PRO A 159 -16.14 -28.94 -52.63
N ASP A 160 -16.26 -30.21 -52.23
CA ASP A 160 -15.42 -31.36 -52.60
C ASP A 160 -15.34 -31.59 -54.14
N GLU A 161 -16.03 -30.77 -54.93
CA GLU A 161 -16.06 -30.83 -56.39
C GLU A 161 -14.79 -30.31 -57.09
N LEU A 162 -13.84 -29.71 -56.37
CA LEU A 162 -12.50 -29.40 -56.93
C LEU A 162 -11.46 -30.50 -56.69
N ALA A 163 -11.78 -31.57 -55.95
CA ALA A 163 -10.90 -32.73 -55.82
C ALA A 163 -10.82 -33.58 -57.11
N GLY A 164 -11.75 -33.38 -58.04
CA GLY A 164 -11.85 -34.14 -59.30
C GLY A 164 -11.43 -33.40 -60.58
N LEU A 165 -10.92 -32.16 -60.49
CA LEU A 165 -10.67 -31.31 -61.67
C LEU A 165 -9.18 -31.02 -61.92
N LEU A 166 -8.31 -32.00 -61.64
CA LEU A 166 -6.96 -32.08 -62.21
C LEU A 166 -6.87 -33.31 -63.13
N PRO A 167 -6.65 -33.14 -64.44
CA PRO A 167 -6.22 -34.25 -65.28
C PRO A 167 -4.73 -34.52 -64.99
N PHE A 168 -4.43 -35.78 -64.65
CA PHE A 168 -3.10 -36.43 -64.60
C PHE A 168 -1.86 -35.59 -64.24
#